data_AF-A0A661CP93-F1
#
_entry.id   AF-A0A661CP93-F1
#
_cell.length_a   1.000
_cell.length_b   1.000
_cell.length_c   1.000
_cell.angle_alpha   90.00
_cell.angle_beta   90.00
_cell.angle_gamma   90.00
#
_symmetry.space_group_name_H-M   'P 1'
#
loop_
_entity.id
_entity.type
_entity.pdbx_description
1 polymer ?
#
loop_
_entity_poly.entity_id
_entity_poly.type
_entity_poly.pdbx_seq_one_letter_code
_entity_poly.pdbx_strand_id
1 'polypeptide(L)' 'MQDPTNRSDRDAGHIEIKNTTCYMCACRCGIRVTLRDGEVRYIQGNPNHPLNKGVICA' A
#
# COMPACT_ATOMS: atom_id res chain seq x y z
N MET A 1 23.52 4.84 -23.43
CA MET A 1 23.11 5.73 -22.33
C MET A 1 21.59 5.74 -22.34
N GLN A 2 20.93 4.97 -21.47
CA GLN A 2 19.46 4.98 -21.42
C GLN A 2 18.97 6.25 -20.75
N ASP A 3 17.93 6.85 -21.32
CA ASP A 3 17.29 8.07 -20.83
C ASP A 3 16.65 7.82 -19.44
N PRO A 4 17.04 8.56 -18.39
CA PRO A 4 16.51 8.37 -17.04
C PRO A 4 15.00 8.67 -16.92
N THR A 5 14.38 9.25 -17.94
CA THR A 5 12.94 9.58 -17.95
C THR A 5 12.05 8.43 -18.46
N ASN A 6 12.62 7.35 -19.00
CA ASN A 6 11.87 6.23 -19.58
C ASN A 6 11.93 4.94 -18.73
N ARG A 7 11.90 5.07 -17.40
CA ARG A 7 11.65 3.91 -16.52
C ARG A 7 10.16 3.58 -16.56
N SER A 8 9.71 2.96 -17.64
CA SER A 8 8.33 2.50 -17.77
C SER A 8 7.99 1.49 -16.66
N ASP A 9 6.77 1.52 -16.14
CA ASP A 9 6.23 0.56 -15.16
C ASP A 9 6.27 -0.91 -15.62
N ARG A 10 6.81 -1.20 -16.81
CA ARG A 10 7.03 -2.56 -17.33
C ARG A 10 8.16 -3.31 -16.61
N ASP A 11 9.04 -2.60 -15.90
CA ASP A 11 9.98 -3.18 -14.93
C ASP A 11 9.41 -3.21 -13.50
N ALA A 12 8.12 -2.86 -13.33
CA ALA A 12 7.42 -3.09 -12.09
C ALA A 12 7.11 -4.57 -11.95
N GLY A 13 7.98 -5.28 -11.22
CA GLY A 13 7.72 -6.65 -10.80
C GLY A 13 6.37 -6.80 -10.08
N HIS A 14 6.05 -8.03 -9.68
CA HIS A 14 4.70 -8.44 -9.33
C HIS A 14 4.07 -7.54 -8.27
N ILE A 15 3.00 -6.81 -8.65
CA ILE A 15 2.28 -5.91 -7.74
C ILE A 15 1.11 -6.67 -7.12
N GLU A 16 1.08 -6.72 -5.80
CA GLU A 16 -0.04 -7.26 -5.04
C GLU A 16 -0.63 -6.20 -4.13
N ILE A 17 -1.96 -6.24 -3.97
CA ILE A 17 -2.64 -5.41 -2.99
C ILE A 17 -3.25 -6.34 -1.95
N LYS A 18 -2.89 -6.12 -0.68
CA LYS A 18 -3.44 -6.87 0.45
C LYS A 18 -4.13 -5.93 1.43
N ASN A 19 -5.31 -6.32 1.89
CA ASN A 19 -6.03 -5.61 2.94
C ASN A 19 -5.74 -6.29 4.28
N THR A 20 -5.37 -5.49 5.28
CA THR A 20 -5.13 -5.96 6.64
C THR A 20 -5.50 -4.85 7.64
N THR A 21 -5.25 -5.07 8.93
CA THR A 21 -5.48 -4.09 9.99
C THR A 21 -4.15 -3.63 10.59
N CYS A 22 -4.08 -2.36 10.97
CA CYS A 22 -2.93 -1.77 11.65
C CYS A 22 -2.88 -2.24 13.10
N TYR A 23 -1.73 -2.75 13.55
CA TYR A 23 -1.55 -3.26 14.91
C TYR A 23 -0.90 -2.26 15.88
N MET A 24 -0.64 -1.03 15.43
CA MET A 24 0.04 0.00 16.23
C MET A 24 -0.77 0.46 17.46
N CYS A 25 -2.11 0.48 17.35
CA CYS A 25 -2.99 0.88 18.44
C CYS A 25 -4.22 -0.03 18.53
N ALA A 26 -5.03 0.19 19.57
CA ALA A 26 -6.28 -0.54 19.80
C ALA A 26 -7.35 -0.29 18.73
N CYS A 27 -7.25 0.81 17.99
CA CYS A 27 -8.24 1.13 16.96
C CYS A 27 -8.25 0.11 15.81
N ARG A 28 -7.16 -0.61 15.53
CA ARG A 28 -7.13 -1.61 14.45
C ARG A 28 -7.64 -1.04 13.10
N CYS A 29 -7.13 0.11 12.69
CA CYS A 29 -7.51 0.77 11.44
C CYS A 29 -7.28 -0.16 10.24
N GLY A 30 -8.22 -0.20 9.30
CA GLY A 30 -8.04 -0.96 8.07
C GLY A 30 -7.05 -0.27 7.14
N ILE A 31 -6.10 -1.03 6.66
CA ILE A 31 -5.06 -0.59 5.72
C ILE A 31 -5.06 -1.44 4.46
N ARG A 32 -4.70 -0.81 3.36
CA ARG A 32 -4.45 -1.42 2.05
C ARG A 32 -2.96 -1.27 1.75
N VAL A 33 -2.28 -2.40 1.67
CA VAL A 33 -0.83 -2.49 1.48
C VAL A 33 -0.55 -2.90 0.05
N THR A 34 0.19 -2.05 -0.67
CA THR A 34 0.72 -2.37 -2.00
C THR A 34 2.10 -2.98 -1.83
N LEU A 35 2.21 -4.23 -2.24
CA LEU A 35 3.44 -4.99 -2.31
C LEU A 35 3.96 -4.97 -3.75
N ARG A 36 5.27 -4.91 -3.92
CA ARG A 36 5.96 -5.13 -5.19
C ARG A 36 7.05 -6.16 -4.95
N ASP A 37 6.96 -7.30 -5.61
CA ASP A 37 7.88 -8.44 -5.43
C ASP A 37 8.00 -8.88 -3.96
N GLY A 38 6.89 -8.82 -3.22
CA GLY A 38 6.83 -9.15 -1.79
C GLY A 38 7.28 -8.03 -0.84
N GLU A 39 7.82 -6.93 -1.35
CA GLU A 39 8.22 -5.77 -0.55
C GLU A 39 7.11 -4.72 -0.43
N VAL A 40 6.93 -4.16 0.76
CA VAL A 40 5.97 -3.07 0.99
C VAL A 40 6.45 -1.79 0.32
N ARG A 41 5.62 -1.22 -0.56
CA ARG A 41 5.90 0.07 -1.23
C ARG A 41 5.02 1.18 -0.74
N TYR A 42 3.73 0.89 -0.58
CA TYR A 42 2.75 1.89 -0.15
C TYR A 42 1.80 1.28 0.88
N ILE A 43 1.49 2.07 1.90
CA ILE A 43 0.44 1.77 2.87
C ILE A 43 -0.54 2.92 2.81
N GLN A 44 -1.81 2.60 2.59
CA GLN A 44 -2.90 3.55 2.54
C GLN A 44 -4.01 3.07 3.48
N GLY A 45 -4.86 3.97 3.97
CA GLY A 45 -6.07 3.55 4.65
C GLY A 45 -7.03 2.83 3.69
N ASN A 46 -7.72 1.81 4.18
CA ASN A 46 -8.75 1.11 3.41
C ASN A 46 -10.08 1.90 3.49
N PRO A 47 -10.58 2.49 2.37
CA PRO A 47 -11.83 3.25 2.37
C PRO A 47 -13.05 2.43 2.78
N ASN A 48 -12.98 1.10 2.57
CA ASN A 48 -14.08 0.18 2.86
C ASN A 48 -14.04 -0.35 4.30
N HIS A 49 -13.04 0.02 5.11
CA HIS A 49 -12.97 -0.45 6.48
C HIS A 49 -13.92 0.35 7.38
N PRO A 50 -14.81 -0.31 8.14
CA PRO A 50 -15.96 0.33 8.79
C PRO A 50 -15.56 1.39 9.81
N LEU A 51 -14.43 1.20 10.47
CA LEU A 51 -13.97 2.11 11.52
C LEU A 51 -13.39 3.41 10.98
N ASN A 52 -12.45 3.31 10.04
CA ASN A 52 -11.58 4.42 9.68
C ASN A 52 -11.86 4.99 8.28
N LYS A 53 -12.64 4.29 7.45
CA LYS A 53 -13.12 4.76 6.13
C LYS A 53 -12.02 5.38 5.27
N GLY A 54 -10.81 4.80 5.33
CA GLY A 54 -9.64 5.26 4.57
C GLY A 54 -8.74 6.28 5.26
N VAL A 55 -9.14 6.83 6.42
CA VAL A 55 -8.29 7.72 7.22
C VAL A 55 -7.36 6.87 8.10
N ILE A 56 -6.08 7.23 8.17
CA ILE A 56 -5.09 6.60 9.04
C ILE A 56 -4.38 7.66 9.87
N CYS A 57 -3.92 7.30 11.06
CA CYS A 57 -3.07 8.16 11.88
C CYS A 57 -1.68 8.32 11.24
N ALA A 58 -0.95 9.36 11.65
CA ALA A 58 0.42 9.62 11.24
C ALA A 58 1.42 8.71 11.96
#